data_AF-A0A8B6BKG7-F1
#
_entry.id   AF-A0A8B6BKG7-F1
#
_cell.length_a   1.000
_cell.length_b   1.000
_cell.length_c   1.000
_cell.angle_alpha   90.00
_cell.angle_beta   90.00
_cell.angle_gamma   90.00
#
_symmetry.space_group_name_H-M   'P 1'
#
loop_
_entity.id
_entity.type
_entity.pdbx_description
1 polymer ?
#
loop_
_entity_poly.entity_id
_entity_poly.type
_entity_poly.pdbx_seq_one_letter_code
_entity_poly.pdbx_strand_id
1 'polypeptide(L)'
;MDDISGIPPNNCQKVFIQRDFSEGTSVKFLTKFPAELNGKLETDVFVRTITQLNSMFSEAETLGGRNYCESCLACLTAYTSYICFDTHYEKMLKKITKFIAEQNQDYYVPRGLMLVDPVERGLRTLEICLLTENNGR
;
A
#
# COMPACT_ATOMS: atom_id res chain seq x y z
N MET A 1 24.88 3.37 -2.07
CA MET A 1 23.46 3.11 -1.74
C MET A 1 23.33 3.43 -0.28
N ASP A 2 23.05 4.69 0.03
CA ASP A 2 23.07 5.18 1.40
C ASP A 2 21.83 4.73 2.16
N ASP A 3 22.10 4.08 3.29
CA ASP A 3 21.18 3.55 4.27
C ASP A 3 20.22 4.63 4.80
N ILE A 4 18.95 4.55 4.41
CA ILE A 4 17.82 5.29 5.01
C ILE A 4 17.44 4.72 6.41
N SER A 5 18.23 3.82 6.98
CA SER A 5 17.94 3.08 8.22
C SER A 5 18.18 3.89 9.51
N GLY A 6 18.59 5.16 9.42
CA GLY A 6 19.02 5.97 10.58
C GLY A 6 17.98 6.86 11.27
N ILE A 7 16.71 6.88 10.85
CA ILE A 7 15.70 7.76 11.47
C ILE A 7 14.98 7.00 12.59
N PRO A 8 15.10 7.37 13.88
CA PRO A 8 14.33 6.74 14.93
C PRO A 8 12.82 6.98 14.67
N PRO A 9 12.00 5.91 14.53
CA PRO A 9 10.59 6.03 14.14
C PRO A 9 9.68 6.66 15.20
N ASN A 10 10.24 7.07 16.35
CA ASN A 10 9.51 7.56 17.51
C ASN A 10 9.29 9.07 17.56
N ASN A 11 9.79 9.86 16.60
CA ASN A 11 9.62 11.33 16.62
C ASN A 11 9.15 11.94 15.29
N CYS A 12 8.50 11.13 14.46
CA CYS A 12 7.96 11.49 13.16
C CYS A 12 6.43 11.63 13.28
N GLN A 13 5.85 12.75 12.83
CA GLN A 13 4.39 12.88 12.77
C GLN A 13 3.87 11.90 11.71
N LYS A 14 2.84 11.11 12.07
CA LYS A 14 2.27 10.07 11.20
C LYS A 14 0.82 10.40 10.86
N VAL A 15 0.49 10.23 9.60
CA VAL A 15 -0.88 10.37 9.07
C VAL A 15 -1.36 8.99 8.64
N PHE A 16 -2.52 8.58 9.12
CA PHE A 16 -3.08 7.27 8.82
C PHE A 16 -4.29 7.42 7.90
N ILE A 17 -4.22 6.78 6.73
CA ILE A 17 -5.34 6.67 5.81
C ILE A 17 -6.07 5.37 6.13
N GLN A 18 -7.35 5.52 6.47
CA GLN A 18 -8.21 4.41 6.84
C GLN A 18 -8.64 3.61 5.62
N ARG A 19 -9.02 2.36 5.88
CA ARG A 19 -9.65 1.47 4.92
C ARG A 19 -11.03 1.98 4.53
N ASP A 20 -11.35 1.82 3.25
CA ASP A 20 -12.70 1.98 2.72
C ASP A 20 -13.37 0.60 2.68
N PHE A 21 -14.45 0.44 3.44
CA PHE A 21 -15.24 -0.80 3.52
C PHE A 21 -16.57 -0.71 2.77
N SER A 22 -16.79 0.36 1.99
CA SER A 22 -18.05 0.56 1.25
C SER A 22 -18.35 -0.56 0.25
N GLU A 23 -17.31 -1.21 -0.29
CA GLU A 23 -17.40 -2.30 -1.27
C GLU A 23 -17.07 -3.68 -0.67
N GLY A 24 -17.10 -3.81 0.66
CA GLY A 24 -16.82 -5.07 1.37
C GLY A 24 -15.45 -5.12 2.03
N THR A 25 -14.87 -6.31 2.13
CA THR A 25 -13.61 -6.56 2.87
C THR A 25 -12.34 -6.44 2.04
N SER A 26 -12.48 -6.24 0.73
CA SER A 26 -11.39 -6.05 -0.24
C SER A 26 -10.45 -4.91 0.11
N VAL A 27 -9.16 -5.05 -0.21
CA VAL A 27 -8.13 -4.05 0.13
C VAL A 27 -8.34 -2.74 -0.62
N LYS A 28 -8.83 -1.72 0.10
CA LYS A 28 -9.11 -0.39 -0.43
C LYS A 28 -8.92 0.69 0.64
N PHE A 29 -8.30 1.81 0.26
CA PHE A 29 -8.07 2.96 1.13
C PHE A 29 -8.90 4.17 0.70
N LEU A 30 -9.27 5.00 1.67
CA LEU A 30 -9.99 6.25 1.40
C LEU A 30 -9.15 7.23 0.60
N THR A 31 -9.75 7.87 -0.41
CA THR A 31 -9.12 8.91 -1.23
C THR A 31 -9.29 10.32 -0.66
N LYS A 32 -9.91 10.46 0.52
CA LYS A 32 -10.09 11.74 1.20
C LYS A 32 -8.72 12.31 1.59
N PHE A 33 -8.41 13.50 1.10
CA PHE A 33 -7.16 14.17 1.41
C PHE A 33 -7.08 14.56 2.89
N PRO A 34 -6.03 14.14 3.63
CA PRO A 34 -5.85 14.48 5.04
C PRO A 34 -5.38 15.93 5.21
N ALA A 35 -5.90 16.62 6.22
CA ALA A 35 -5.59 18.04 6.46
C ALA A 35 -4.11 18.25 6.86
N GLU A 36 -3.50 17.24 7.46
CA GLU A 36 -2.11 17.21 7.91
C GLU A 36 -1.10 17.26 6.75
N LEU A 37 -1.53 16.91 5.52
CA LEU A 37 -0.70 17.00 4.32
C LEU A 37 -0.90 18.30 3.55
N ASN A 38 -1.78 19.19 4.03
CA ASN A 38 -2.06 20.46 3.36
C ASN A 38 -0.80 21.34 3.30
N GLY A 39 -0.49 21.85 2.11
CA GLY A 39 0.74 22.61 1.85
C GLY A 39 2.02 21.77 1.77
N LYS A 40 1.97 20.45 1.98
CA LYS A 40 3.12 19.54 1.83
C LYS A 40 3.02 18.66 0.58
N LEU A 41 1.81 18.19 0.24
CA LEU A 41 1.57 17.35 -0.93
C LEU A 41 0.38 17.89 -1.72
N GLU A 42 0.47 17.85 -3.05
CA GLU A 42 -0.63 18.22 -3.93
C GLU A 42 -1.76 17.19 -3.82
N THR A 43 -3.00 17.67 -3.66
CA THR A 43 -4.18 16.80 -3.51
C THR A 43 -4.34 15.83 -4.68
N ASP A 44 -4.06 16.30 -5.90
CA ASP A 44 -4.14 15.51 -7.12
C ASP A 44 -3.10 14.36 -7.13
N VAL A 45 -1.87 14.62 -6.67
CA VAL A 45 -0.83 13.57 -6.52
C VAL A 45 -1.30 12.53 -5.51
N PHE A 46 -1.77 12.94 -4.34
CA PHE A 46 -2.30 12.01 -3.33
C PHE A 46 -3.43 11.15 -3.88
N VAL A 47 -4.46 11.76 -4.47
CA VAL A 47 -5.62 11.03 -4.99
C VAL A 47 -5.19 10.05 -6.08
N ARG A 48 -4.28 10.43 -6.98
CA ARG A 48 -3.74 9.52 -8.00
C ARG A 48 -3.00 8.34 -7.38
N THR A 49 -2.11 8.57 -6.41
CA THR A 49 -1.36 7.50 -5.74
C THR A 49 -2.30 6.53 -5.04
N ILE A 50 -3.28 7.01 -4.27
CA ILE A 50 -4.25 6.14 -3.58
C ILE A 50 -5.14 5.39 -4.56
N THR A 51 -5.61 6.04 -5.62
CA THR A 51 -6.44 5.40 -6.66
C THR A 51 -5.68 4.28 -7.35
N GLN A 52 -4.41 4.52 -7.71
CA GLN A 52 -3.55 3.52 -8.32
C GLN A 52 -3.30 2.34 -7.37
N LEU A 53 -3.01 2.61 -6.09
CA LEU A 53 -2.87 1.56 -5.06
C LEU A 53 -4.13 0.70 -4.97
N ASN A 54 -5.30 1.33 -4.86
CA ASN A 54 -6.57 0.62 -4.81
C ASN A 54 -6.79 -0.26 -6.05
N SER A 55 -6.44 0.23 -7.24
CA SER A 55 -6.52 -0.57 -8.48
C SER A 55 -5.59 -1.78 -8.43
N MET A 56 -4.35 -1.63 -7.95
CA MET A 56 -3.39 -2.74 -7.83
C MET A 56 -3.84 -3.79 -6.81
N PHE A 57 -4.42 -3.36 -5.69
CA PHE A 57 -5.00 -4.26 -4.70
C PHE A 57 -6.24 -4.99 -5.25
N SER A 58 -7.11 -4.30 -5.97
CA SER A 58 -8.24 -4.91 -6.65
C SER A 58 -7.81 -5.95 -7.69
N GLU A 59 -6.75 -5.69 -8.45
CA GLU A 59 -6.18 -6.65 -9.41
C GLU A 59 -5.64 -7.89 -8.70
N ALA A 60 -4.96 -7.69 -7.55
CA ALA A 60 -4.43 -8.79 -6.74
C ALA A 60 -5.53 -9.76 -6.25
N GLU A 61 -6.72 -9.23 -5.95
CA GLU A 61 -7.86 -10.01 -5.48
C GLU A 61 -8.70 -10.62 -6.62
N THR A 62 -8.81 -9.95 -7.77
CA THR A 62 -9.68 -10.37 -8.89
C THR A 62 -9.26 -11.71 -9.53
N LEU A 63 -7.96 -11.98 -9.62
CA LEU A 63 -7.45 -13.25 -10.16
C LEU A 63 -7.67 -14.44 -9.22
N GLY A 64 -7.99 -14.21 -7.94
CA GLY A 64 -8.39 -15.25 -7.00
C GLY A 64 -9.83 -15.76 -7.16
N GLY A 65 -10.71 -14.97 -7.81
CA GLY A 65 -12.13 -15.29 -7.93
C GLY A 65 -12.54 -16.04 -9.21
N ARG A 66 -11.66 -16.13 -10.21
CA ARG A 66 -11.99 -16.68 -11.53
C ARG A 66 -11.37 -18.05 -11.76
N ASN A 67 -11.82 -19.05 -11.01
CA ASN A 67 -11.69 -20.48 -11.35
C ASN A 67 -12.83 -21.28 -10.70
N TYR A 68 -14.05 -21.00 -11.13
CA TYR A 68 -15.18 -21.91 -10.91
C TYR A 68 -15.09 -23.05 -11.93
N CYS A 69 -14.36 -24.12 -11.58
CA CYS A 69 -14.45 -25.40 -12.29
C CYS A 69 -14.82 -26.50 -11.29
N GLU A 70 -16.13 -26.79 -11.26
CA GLU A 70 -16.79 -28.05 -10.94
C GLU A 70 -16.16 -28.99 -9.89
N SER A 71 -16.73 -28.92 -8.69
CA SER A 71 -17.12 -29.94 -7.70
C SER A 71 -16.52 -31.37 -7.62
N CYS A 72 -15.48 -31.78 -8.35
CA CYS A 72 -14.77 -33.04 -8.09
C CYS A 72 -13.24 -32.92 -8.05
N LEU A 73 -12.67 -31.81 -8.54
CA LEU A 73 -11.24 -31.49 -8.38
C LEU A 73 -10.93 -30.72 -7.09
N ALA A 74 -11.96 -30.21 -6.40
CA ALA A 74 -11.89 -29.25 -5.30
C ALA A 74 -10.97 -29.65 -4.13
N CYS A 75 -10.76 -30.92 -3.84
CA CYS A 75 -9.89 -31.32 -2.71
C CYS A 75 -8.39 -31.26 -3.05
N LEU A 76 -8.00 -31.61 -4.28
CA LEU A 76 -6.61 -31.49 -4.74
C LEU A 76 -6.32 -30.07 -5.25
N THR A 77 -7.28 -29.45 -5.93
CA THR A 77 -7.15 -28.07 -6.37
C THR A 77 -7.25 -27.07 -5.23
N ALA A 78 -7.86 -27.35 -4.07
CA ALA A 78 -7.84 -26.42 -2.93
C ALA A 78 -6.41 -26.14 -2.42
N TYR A 79 -5.58 -27.17 -2.28
CA TYR A 79 -4.18 -26.99 -1.88
C TYR A 79 -3.36 -26.30 -2.98
N THR A 80 -3.54 -26.71 -4.24
CA THR A 80 -2.88 -26.05 -5.38
C THR A 80 -3.33 -24.60 -5.56
N SER A 81 -4.62 -24.31 -5.39
CA SER A 81 -5.20 -22.97 -5.48
C SER A 81 -4.73 -22.10 -4.32
N TYR A 82 -4.62 -22.64 -3.11
CA TYR A 82 -4.09 -21.92 -1.96
C TYR A 82 -2.62 -21.52 -2.21
N ILE A 83 -1.77 -22.48 -2.61
CA ILE A 83 -0.36 -22.23 -2.92
C ILE A 83 -0.19 -21.23 -4.09
N CYS A 84 -0.98 -21.38 -5.15
CA CYS A 84 -0.92 -20.48 -6.31
C CYS A 84 -1.50 -19.09 -6.00
N PHE A 85 -2.53 -19.00 -5.16
CA PHE A 85 -3.10 -17.74 -4.69
C PHE A 85 -2.10 -16.98 -3.83
N ASP A 86 -1.47 -17.66 -2.87
CA ASP A 86 -0.36 -17.09 -2.09
C ASP A 86 0.73 -16.57 -3.02
N THR A 87 1.20 -17.39 -3.96
CA THR A 87 2.28 -17.00 -4.89
C THR A 87 1.90 -15.82 -5.80
N HIS A 88 0.65 -15.77 -6.28
CA HIS A 88 0.16 -14.67 -7.10
C HIS A 88 0.03 -13.38 -6.28
N TYR A 89 -0.61 -13.48 -5.12
CA TYR A 89 -0.81 -12.36 -4.22
C TYR A 89 0.53 -11.79 -3.75
N GLU A 90 1.48 -12.64 -3.34
CA GLU A 90 2.85 -12.27 -3.00
C GLU A 90 3.55 -11.53 -4.16
N LYS A 91 3.38 -12.00 -5.40
CA LYS A 91 3.94 -11.30 -6.58
C LYS A 91 3.31 -9.93 -6.78
N MET A 92 2.01 -9.78 -6.55
CA MET A 92 1.33 -8.48 -6.66
C MET A 92 1.75 -7.55 -5.53
N LEU A 93 1.89 -8.05 -4.30
CA LEU A 93 2.42 -7.27 -3.18
C LEU A 93 3.82 -6.72 -3.49
N LYS A 94 4.72 -7.54 -4.08
CA LYS A 94 6.04 -7.07 -4.52
C LYS A 94 5.96 -5.93 -5.54
N LYS A 95 4.99 -5.97 -6.48
CA LYS A 95 4.75 -4.87 -7.42
C LYS A 95 4.28 -3.61 -6.69
N ILE A 96 3.39 -3.76 -5.70
CA ILE A 96 2.89 -2.65 -4.88
C ILE A 96 4.03 -2.02 -4.06
N THR A 97 4.87 -2.82 -3.41
CA THR A 97 6.07 -2.33 -2.70
C THR A 97 6.97 -1.52 -3.62
N LYS A 98 7.22 -2.01 -4.85
CA LYS A 98 8.01 -1.29 -5.85
C LYS A 98 7.36 0.02 -6.26
N PHE A 99 6.06 0.01 -6.52
CA PHE A 99 5.31 1.23 -6.84
C PHE A 99 5.39 2.26 -5.71
N ILE A 100 5.24 1.85 -4.45
CA ILE A 100 5.37 2.73 -3.28
C ILE A 100 6.77 3.33 -3.21
N ALA A 101 7.82 2.55 -3.47
CA ALA A 101 9.19 3.04 -3.52
C ALA A 101 9.39 4.09 -4.62
N GLU A 102 8.84 3.87 -5.82
CA GLU A 102 8.87 4.82 -6.93
C GLU A 102 8.13 6.12 -6.58
N GLN A 103 6.91 6.02 -6.05
CA GLN A 103 6.15 7.20 -5.59
C GLN A 103 6.88 7.97 -4.50
N ASN A 104 7.53 7.25 -3.56
CA ASN A 104 8.35 7.87 -2.54
C ASN A 104 9.51 8.67 -3.12
N GLN A 105 10.23 8.08 -4.07
CA GLN A 105 11.36 8.74 -4.73
C GLN A 105 10.93 9.98 -5.51
N ASP A 106 9.84 9.87 -6.28
CA ASP A 106 9.43 10.93 -7.22
C ASP A 106 8.66 12.07 -6.52
N TYR A 107 7.82 11.74 -5.53
CA TYR A 107 6.87 12.70 -4.97
C TYR A 107 7.02 12.92 -3.47
N TYR A 108 7.07 11.87 -2.64
CA TYR A 108 6.92 12.01 -1.19
C TYR A 108 8.21 12.45 -0.49
N VAL A 109 9.34 11.76 -0.73
CA VAL A 109 10.63 12.06 -0.07
C VAL A 109 11.11 13.49 -0.36
N PRO A 110 11.03 14.02 -1.60
CA PRO A 110 11.37 15.42 -1.88
C PRO A 110 10.53 16.44 -1.11
N ARG A 111 9.35 16.03 -0.60
CA ARG A 111 8.42 16.85 0.18
C ARG A 111 8.54 16.59 1.69
N GLY A 112 9.56 15.84 2.12
CA GLY A 112 9.73 15.44 3.52
C GLY A 112 8.63 14.48 3.99
N LEU A 113 8.10 13.66 3.09
CA LEU A 113 7.09 12.64 3.38
C LEU A 113 7.63 11.26 3.02
N MET A 114 7.12 10.23 3.67
CA MET A 114 7.40 8.85 3.31
C MET A 114 6.13 8.02 3.44
N LEU A 115 5.69 7.46 2.33
CA LEU A 115 4.62 6.47 2.27
C LEU A 115 5.17 5.12 2.72
N VAL A 116 4.63 4.57 3.79
CA VAL A 116 5.02 3.27 4.33
C VAL A 116 4.23 2.17 3.65
N ASP A 117 4.87 1.04 3.38
CA ASP A 117 4.20 -0.11 2.78
C ASP A 117 3.08 -0.60 3.70
N PRO A 118 1.81 -0.64 3.24
CA PRO A 118 0.69 -1.09 4.06
C PRO A 118 0.82 -2.56 4.50
N VAL A 119 1.64 -3.38 3.83
CA VAL A 119 1.94 -4.76 4.23
C VAL A 119 2.57 -4.81 5.63
N GLU A 120 3.43 -3.84 5.97
CA GLU A 120 4.05 -3.72 7.30
C GLU A 120 3.04 -3.42 8.42
N ARG A 121 1.81 -3.04 8.06
CA ARG A 121 0.70 -2.78 8.99
C ARG A 121 -0.42 -3.80 8.83
N GLY A 122 -0.15 -4.93 8.17
CA GLY A 122 -1.14 -5.97 7.91
C GLY A 122 -2.31 -5.48 7.06
N LEU A 123 -2.08 -4.51 6.17
CA LEU A 123 -3.05 -3.94 5.22
C LEU A 123 -4.24 -3.21 5.88
N ARG A 124 -4.15 -2.91 7.18
CA ARG A 124 -5.23 -2.29 7.97
C ARG A 124 -5.32 -0.79 7.76
N THR A 125 -4.18 -0.14 7.52
CA THR A 125 -4.07 1.30 7.34
C THR A 125 -2.88 1.58 6.44
N LEU A 126 -2.96 2.68 5.68
CA LEU A 126 -1.81 3.22 4.96
C LEU A 126 -1.21 4.36 5.78
N GLU A 127 0.10 4.30 6.03
CA GLU A 127 0.81 5.24 6.91
C GLU A 127 1.67 6.19 6.07
N ILE A 128 1.59 7.48 6.35
CA ILE A 128 2.44 8.52 5.77
C ILE A 128 3.21 9.19 6.90
N CYS A 129 4.53 9.05 6.88
CA CYS A 129 5.47 9.62 7.83
C CYS A 129 5.95 10.99 7.35
N LEU A 130 5.88 12.01 8.22
CA LEU A 130 6.49 13.31 7.99
C LEU A 130 7.95 13.27 8.45
N LEU A 131 8.88 13.19 7.50
CA LEU A 131 10.31 13.24 7.77
C LEU A 131 10.64 14.63 8.31
N THR A 132 10.74 14.76 9.64
CA THR A 132 11.28 15.95 10.26
C THR A 132 12.75 16.01 9.87
N GLU A 133 13.17 17.03 9.14
CA GLU A 133 14.59 17.35 9.00
C GLU A 133 15.15 17.49 10.41
N ASN A 134 15.95 16.51 10.85
CA ASN A 134 16.89 16.76 11.90
C ASN A 134 17.91 17.72 11.28
N ASN A 135 17.65 19.02 11.44
CA ASN A 135 18.47 20.12 10.97
C ASN A 135 19.85 19.97 11.65
N GLY A 136 20.70 19.16 11.05
CA GLY A 136 22.07 18.92 11.45
C GLY A 136 22.86 20.17 11.14
N ARG A 137 23.21 20.89 12.21
CA ARG A 137 24.35 21.81 12.26
C ARG A 137 25.62 21.14 11.73
#